data_AF-A0A970ILU8-F1
#
_entry.id   AF-A0A970ILU8-F1
#
_cell.length_a   1.000
_cell.length_b   1.000
_cell.length_c   1.000
_cell.angle_alpha   90.00
_cell.angle_beta   90.00
_cell.angle_gamma   90.00
#
_symmetry.space_group_name_H-M   'P 1'
#
loop_
_entity.id
_entity.type
_entity.pdbx_description
1 polymer ?
#
loop_
_entity_poly.entity_id
_entity_poly.type
_entity_poly.pdbx_seq_one_letter_code
_entity_poly.pdbx_strand_id
1 'polypeptide(L)' 'MDSHTRMCMLLDFYGQMLSDRARETLELYFAEDMSLSEIADDTGVSRQAVHERVRRAQSTLEALE' A
#
# COMPACT_ATOMS: atom_id res chain seq x y z
N MET A 1 -15.67 9.55 5.79
CA MET A 1 -14.86 8.39 5.39
C MET A 1 -13.55 8.50 6.14
N ASP A 2 -13.21 7.50 6.95
CA ASP A 2 -11.87 7.41 7.53
C ASP A 2 -10.82 7.31 6.41
N SER A 3 -9.63 7.88 6.62
CA SER A 3 -8.55 7.87 5.62
C SER A 3 -8.16 6.44 5.20
N HIS A 4 -8.27 5.48 6.12
CA HIS A 4 -8.06 4.05 5.85
C HIS A 4 -9.13 3.51 4.89
N THR A 5 -10.42 3.71 5.20
CA THR A 5 -11.53 3.25 4.34
C THR A 5 -11.46 3.85 2.94
N ARG A 6 -11.09 5.14 2.81
CA ARG A 6 -10.88 5.77 1.49
C ARG A 6 -9.75 5.07 0.72
N MET A 7 -8.64 4.76 1.38
CA MET A 7 -7.52 4.08 0.72
C MET A 7 -7.88 2.67 0.25
N CYS A 8 -8.65 1.91 1.05
CA CYS A 8 -9.16 0.60 0.62
C CYS A 8 -10.03 0.72 -0.64
N MET A 9 -10.95 1.69 -0.68
CA MET A 9 -11.77 1.93 -1.88
C MET A 9 -10.91 2.28 -3.11
N LEU A 10 -9.92 3.18 -2.95
CA LEU A 10 -9.02 3.53 -4.04
C LEU A 10 -8.20 2.34 -4.51
N LEU A 11 -7.76 1.47 -3.59
CA LEU A 11 -7.04 0.24 -3.92
C LEU A 11 -7.93 -0.74 -4.69
N ASP A 12 -9.21 -0.89 -4.32
CA ASP A 12 -10.17 -1.75 -5.01
C ASP A 12 -10.42 -1.29 -6.47
N PHE A 13 -10.53 0.02 -6.70
CA PHE A 13 -10.81 0.58 -8.04
C PHE A 13 -9.56 0.78 -8.90
N TYR A 14 -8.48 1.29 -8.30
CA TYR A 14 -7.29 1.75 -9.01
C TYR A 14 -6.04 0.92 -8.72
N GLY A 15 -6.11 -0.10 -7.86
CA GLY A 15 -4.96 -0.93 -7.49
C GLY A 15 -4.29 -1.63 -8.67
N GLN A 16 -5.02 -1.92 -9.74
CA GLN A 16 -4.47 -2.45 -10.99
C GLN A 16 -3.57 -1.47 -11.78
N MET A 17 -3.59 -0.18 -11.44
CA MET A 17 -2.70 0.83 -12.04
C MET A 17 -1.34 0.90 -11.33
N LEU A 18 -1.20 0.24 -10.19
CA LEU A 18 0.05 0.11 -9.46
C LEU A 18 0.89 -1.05 -10.01
N SER A 19 2.21 -0.97 -9.82
CA SER A 19 3.06 -2.16 -10.00
C SER A 19 2.67 -3.26 -9.01
N ASP A 20 2.80 -4.53 -9.38
CA ASP A 20 2.45 -5.68 -8.55
C ASP A 20 3.00 -5.58 -7.13
N ARG A 21 4.28 -5.23 -6.97
CA ARG A 21 4.92 -5.06 -5.65
C ARG A 21 4.32 -3.94 -4.81
N ALA A 22 3.89 -2.85 -5.44
CA ALA A 22 3.28 -1.71 -4.74
C ALA A 22 1.86 -2.07 -4.30
N ARG A 23 1.10 -2.73 -5.18
CA ARG A 23 -0.23 -3.25 -4.87
C ARG A 23 -0.17 -4.26 -3.71
N GLU A 24 0.67 -5.28 -3.82
CA GLU A 24 0.88 -6.29 -2.77
C GLU A 24 1.26 -5.65 -1.44
N THR A 25 2.18 -4.67 -1.44
CA THR A 25 2.56 -3.95 -0.21
C THR A 25 1.37 -3.18 0.41
N LEU A 26 0.48 -2.61 -0.40
CA LEU A 26 -0.72 -1.95 0.10
C LEU A 26 -1.78 -2.94 0.57
N GLU A 27 -1.93 -4.09 -0.09
CA GLU A 27 -2.85 -5.15 0.34
C GLU A 27 -2.42 -5.71 1.70
N LEU A 28 -1.14 -6.02 1.90
CA LEU A 28 -0.62 -6.45 3.20
C LEU A 28 -0.85 -5.39 4.30
N TYR A 29 -0.70 -4.12 3.98
CA TYR A 29 -0.85 -3.03 4.95
C TYR A 29 -2.32 -2.69 5.28
N PHE A 30 -3.19 -2.63 4.26
CA PHE A 30 -4.57 -2.18 4.42
C PHE A 30 -5.58 -3.32 4.62
N ALA A 31 -5.37 -4.48 3.99
CA ALA A 31 -6.28 -5.62 4.09
C ALA A 31 -5.88 -6.60 5.20
N GLU A 32 -4.58 -6.88 5.33
CA GLU A 32 -4.05 -7.84 6.31
C GLU A 32 -3.59 -7.20 7.63
N ASP A 33 -3.73 -5.87 7.76
CA ASP A 33 -3.34 -5.08 8.94
C ASP A 33 -1.87 -5.30 9.39
N MET A 34 -1.00 -5.68 8.45
CA MET A 34 0.42 -5.89 8.75
C MET A 34 1.13 -4.55 8.98
N SER A 35 2.00 -4.51 9.99
CA SER A 35 2.89 -3.38 10.20
C SER A 35 3.97 -3.28 9.12
N LEU A 36 4.54 -2.08 8.94
CA LEU A 36 5.65 -1.87 8.01
C LEU A 36 6.89 -2.72 8.33
N SER A 37 7.04 -3.15 9.58
CA SER A 37 8.13 -4.02 10.01
C SER A 37 7.84 -5.46 9.58
N GLU A 38 6.62 -5.96 9.79
CA GLU A 38 6.23 -7.32 9.37
C GLU A 38 6.31 -7.46 7.85
N ILE A 39 5.87 -6.45 7.10
CA ILE A 39 5.99 -6.45 5.63
C ILE A 39 7.47 -6.41 5.19
N ALA A 40 8.31 -5.69 5.93
CA ALA A 40 9.74 -5.62 5.63
C ALA A 40 10.42 -6.99 5.83
N ASP A 41 10.07 -7.68 6.92
CA ASP A 41 10.56 -9.01 7.24
C ASP A 41 10.06 -10.06 6.23
N ASP A 42 8.79 -10.00 5.83
CA ASP A 42 8.18 -10.91 4.86
C ASP A 42 8.75 -10.73 3.44
N THR A 43 8.94 -9.47 3.01
CA THR A 43 9.41 -9.16 1.65
C THR A 43 10.93 -9.05 1.52
N GLY A 44 11.68 -9.19 2.62
CA GLY A 44 13.14 -9.15 2.64
C GLY A 44 13.74 -7.78 2.28
N VAL A 45 13.01 -6.69 2.50
CA VAL A 45 13.48 -5.31 2.25
C VAL A 45 13.52 -4.50 3.55
N SER A 46 14.12 -3.31 3.52
CA SER A 46 14.12 -2.46 4.72
C SER A 46 12.74 -1.87 5.00
N ARG A 47 12.41 -1.68 6.28
CA ARG A 47 11.22 -0.93 6.72
C ARG A 47 11.10 0.44 6.05
N GLN A 48 12.22 1.12 5.79
CA GLN A 48 12.23 2.39 5.06
C GLN A 48 11.81 2.24 3.60
N ALA A 49 12.22 1.16 2.93
CA ALA A 49 11.80 0.85 1.57
C ALA A 49 10.30 0.53 1.50
N VAL A 50 9.77 -0.21 2.48
CA VAL A 50 8.31 -0.46 2.60
C VAL A 50 7.56 0.86 2.79
N HIS A 51 7.99 1.68 3.76
CA HIS A 51 7.36 2.98 4.03
C HIS A 51 7.30 3.87 2.78
N GLU A 52 8.42 3.99 2.05
CA GLU A 52 8.47 4.79 0.83
C GLU A 52 7.55 4.23 -0.26
N ARG A 53 7.47 2.90 -0.39
CA ARG A 53 6.59 2.23 -1.35
C ARG A 53 5.12 2.50 -1.02
N VAL A 54 4.72 2.34 0.24
CA VAL A 54 3.36 2.66 0.71
C VAL A 54 3.03 4.11 0.36
N ARG A 55 3.88 5.05 0.78
CA ARG A 55 3.66 6.48 0.55
C ARG A 55 3.50 6.83 -0.94
N ARG A 56 4.38 6.32 -1.80
CA ARG A 56 4.31 6.58 -3.25
C ARG A 56 3.07 5.97 -3.87
N ALA A 57 2.73 4.73 -3.51
CA ALA A 57 1.56 4.05 -4.03
C ALA A 57 0.26 4.76 -3.62
N GLN A 58 0.17 5.22 -2.36
CA GLN A 58 -0.94 6.07 -1.90
C GLN A 58 -1.06 7.35 -2.74
N SER A 59 0.04 8.09 -2.94
CA SER A 59 0.01 9.29 -3.78
C SER A 59 -0.37 9.01 -5.23
N THR A 60 -0.01 7.85 -5.78
CA THR A 60 -0.47 7.43 -7.12
C THR A 60 -1.98 7.19 -7.14
N LEU A 61 -2.51 6.45 -6.17
CA LEU A 61 -3.95 6.17 -6.09
C LEU A 61 -4.76 7.45 -5.87
N GLU A 62 -4.28 8.37 -5.03
CA GLU A 62 -4.94 9.65 -4.79
C GLU A 62 -4.92 10.58 -6.01
N ALA A 63 -3.92 10.46 -6.88
CA ALA A 63 -3.85 11.25 -8.12
C ALA A 63 -4.79 10.73 -9.22
N LEU A 64 -5.40 9.56 -9.03
CA LEU A 64 -6.36 8.95 -9.95
C LEU A 64 -7.83 9.20 -9.53
N GLU A 65 -8.06 9.72 -8.33
CA GLU A 65 -9.35 10.26 -7.87
C GLU A 65 -9.69 11.56 -8.62
#